data_AF-A0A4Q3WV25-F1
#
_entry.id   AF-A0A4Q3WV25-F1
#
_cell.length_a   1.000
_cell.length_b   1.000
_cell.length_c   1.000
_cell.angle_alpha   90.00
_cell.angle_beta   90.00
_cell.angle_gamma   90.00
#
_symmetry.space_group_name_H-M   'P 1'
#
loop_
_entity.id
_entity.type
_entity.pdbx_description
1 polymer ?
#
loop_
_entity_poly.entity_id
_entity_poly.type
_entity_poly.pdbx_seq_one_letter_code
_entity_poly.pdbx_strand_id
1 'polypeptide(L)'
;MDHYHTGPVEPKPAKRVGPRILTALIGIPIVLFLLNWGGKPFAFFILVLALGAMRELQAAVAKSERMNGARIIGVIAYPSIFWAVWHGLSPNFAFELMVGLFALAVLFFGRATRLTLPSLAITLLATLYISLFSLLLALRMIHADVLYIMLFSVWASDTAAYYGGRKFGMTRLSPLSPGKTWEGMVCGGFAAIVVAMFLAQGGGLPPIMGISMGAIIAIFAPFGDLAES
;
A
#
# COMPACT_ATOMS: atom_id res chain seq x y z
N MET A 1 7.89 -0.08 49.55
CA MET A 1 9.25 -0.27 49.01
C MET A 1 9.15 -1.51 48.12
N ASP A 2 8.77 -1.30 46.86
CA ASP A 2 8.49 -2.40 45.94
C ASP A 2 9.73 -2.72 45.11
N HIS A 3 10.18 -3.97 45.26
CA HIS A 3 11.32 -4.54 44.56
C HIS A 3 10.98 -4.77 43.08
N TYR A 4 11.49 -3.92 42.19
CA TYR A 4 11.57 -4.23 40.76
C TYR A 4 12.68 -5.24 40.51
N HIS A 5 12.29 -6.50 40.29
CA HIS A 5 13.15 -7.52 39.71
C HIS A 5 13.57 -7.12 38.29
N THR A 6 14.81 -6.66 38.14
CA THR A 6 15.49 -6.52 36.85
C THR A 6 16.13 -7.86 36.49
N GLY A 7 15.33 -8.78 35.96
CA GLY A 7 15.87 -9.98 35.32
C GLY A 7 16.67 -9.61 34.06
N PRO A 8 17.71 -10.40 33.69
CA PRO A 8 18.49 -10.14 32.50
C PRO A 8 17.59 -10.17 31.25
N VAL A 9 17.67 -9.12 30.44
CA VAL A 9 16.96 -9.02 29.16
C VAL A 9 17.53 -10.08 28.23
N GLU A 10 16.79 -11.17 28.00
CA GLU A 10 17.18 -12.19 27.02
C GLU A 10 17.41 -11.54 25.65
N PRO A 11 18.54 -11.84 24.97
CA PRO A 11 18.79 -11.31 23.64
C PRO A 11 17.71 -11.84 22.68
N LYS A 12 16.94 -10.92 22.09
CA LYS A 12 15.96 -11.26 21.05
C LYS A 12 16.64 -12.09 19.96
N PRO A 13 16.08 -13.24 19.55
CA PRO A 13 16.70 -14.10 18.55
C PRO A 13 16.93 -13.31 17.26
N ALA A 14 18.12 -13.46 16.68
CA ALA A 14 18.49 -12.81 15.43
C ALA A 14 17.42 -13.11 14.36
N LYS A 15 16.73 -12.07 13.88
CA LYS A 15 15.71 -12.22 12.82
C LYS A 15 16.39 -12.82 11.59
N ARG A 16 15.90 -13.98 11.12
CA ARG A 16 16.43 -14.65 9.92
C ARG A 16 16.23 -13.74 8.70
N VAL A 17 17.32 -13.21 8.16
CA VAL A 17 17.32 -12.29 7.01
C VAL A 17 17.11 -13.05 5.68
N GLY A 18 17.54 -14.31 5.61
CA GLY A 18 17.49 -15.15 4.41
C GLY A 18 16.12 -15.24 3.70
N PRO A 19 15.01 -15.51 4.41
CA PRO A 19 13.68 -15.60 3.78
C PRO A 19 13.24 -14.30 3.09
N ARG A 20 13.62 -13.13 3.63
CA ARG A 20 13.23 -11.82 3.10
C ARG A 20 13.98 -11.46 1.81
N ILE A 21 15.26 -11.83 1.74
CA ILE A 21 16.06 -11.63 0.53
C ILE A 21 15.51 -12.51 -0.60
N LEU A 22 15.15 -13.76 -0.30
CA LEU A 22 14.60 -14.67 -1.30
C LEU A 22 13.26 -14.16 -1.86
N THR A 23 12.36 -13.67 -0.99
CA THR A 23 11.09 -13.09 -1.44
C THR A 23 11.28 -11.83 -2.29
N ALA A 24 12.25 -10.96 -1.94
CA ALA A 24 12.55 -9.77 -2.74
C ALA A 24 13.18 -10.14 -4.10
N LEU A 25 14.10 -11.12 -4.10
CA LEU A 25 14.80 -11.59 -5.29
C LEU A 25 13.85 -12.22 -6.31
N ILE A 26 12.77 -12.86 -5.85
CA ILE A 26 11.75 -13.45 -6.72
C ILE A 26 10.65 -12.43 -7.06
N GLY A 27 10.20 -11.66 -6.07
CA GLY A 27 9.10 -10.72 -6.20
C GLY A 27 9.41 -9.57 -7.16
N ILE A 28 10.60 -8.97 -7.07
CA ILE A 28 10.98 -7.84 -7.93
C ILE A 28 10.97 -8.23 -9.42
N PRO A 29 11.64 -9.30 -9.88
CA PRO A 29 11.57 -9.73 -11.27
C PRO A 29 10.16 -10.05 -11.75
N ILE A 30 9.33 -10.69 -10.92
CA ILE A 30 7.94 -10.99 -11.29
C ILE A 30 7.14 -9.71 -11.51
N VAL A 31 7.25 -8.73 -10.60
CA VAL A 31 6.57 -7.43 -10.73
C VAL A 31 7.02 -6.73 -12.01
N LEU A 32 8.33 -6.66 -12.27
CA LEU A 32 8.87 -6.02 -13.46
C LEU A 32 8.47 -6.74 -14.75
N PHE A 33 8.46 -8.07 -14.75
CA PHE A 33 8.02 -8.87 -15.89
C PHE A 33 6.54 -8.65 -16.21
N LEU A 34 5.67 -8.69 -15.20
CA LEU A 34 4.24 -8.45 -15.37
C LEU A 34 3.94 -7.00 -15.77
N LEU A 35 4.70 -6.04 -15.26
CA LEU A 35 4.58 -4.63 -15.64
C LEU A 35 4.91 -4.42 -17.12
N ASN A 36 6.02 -5.01 -17.60
CA ASN A 36 6.43 -4.99 -19.00
C ASN A 36 5.39 -5.65 -19.91
N TRP A 37 4.91 -6.85 -19.56
CA TRP A 37 3.92 -7.57 -20.36
C TRP A 37 2.57 -6.83 -20.37
N GLY A 38 2.14 -6.45 -19.18
CA GLY A 38 0.77 -6.15 -18.77
C GLY A 38 -0.38 -6.55 -19.68
N GLY A 39 -1.36 -5.68 -19.86
CA GLY A 39 -2.69 -6.09 -20.29
C GLY A 39 -3.30 -7.04 -19.25
N LYS A 40 -3.84 -8.18 -19.70
CA LYS A 40 -4.56 -9.15 -18.84
C LYS A 40 -3.69 -9.72 -17.71
N PRO A 41 -2.44 -10.15 -17.96
CA PRO A 41 -1.52 -10.59 -16.89
C PRO A 41 -1.32 -9.58 -15.76
N PHE A 42 -1.04 -8.31 -16.07
CA PHE A 42 -0.83 -7.27 -15.04
C PHE A 42 -2.11 -6.94 -14.29
N ALA A 43 -3.24 -6.88 -15.00
CA ALA A 43 -4.54 -6.72 -14.38
C ALA A 43 -4.84 -7.85 -13.38
N PHE A 44 -4.68 -9.11 -13.81
CA PHE A 44 -4.88 -10.24 -12.92
C PHE A 44 -3.95 -10.17 -11.70
N PHE A 45 -2.71 -9.75 -11.87
CA PHE A 45 -1.77 -9.54 -10.77
C PHE A 45 -2.23 -8.47 -9.77
N ILE A 46 -2.65 -7.29 -10.26
CA ILE A 46 -3.18 -6.22 -9.39
C ILE A 46 -4.44 -6.67 -8.65
N LEU A 47 -5.34 -7.39 -9.32
CA LEU A 47 -6.53 -7.98 -8.71
C LEU A 47 -6.16 -8.94 -7.56
N VAL A 48 -5.21 -9.85 -7.79
CA VAL A 48 -4.74 -10.78 -6.75
C VAL A 48 -4.09 -10.05 -5.58
N LEU A 49 -3.22 -9.06 -5.85
CA LEU A 49 -2.59 -8.25 -4.80
C LEU A 49 -3.62 -7.52 -3.94
N ALA A 50 -4.60 -6.87 -4.57
CA ALA A 50 -5.62 -6.12 -3.87
C ALA A 50 -6.57 -7.02 -3.06
N LEU A 51 -6.95 -8.20 -3.59
CA LEU A 51 -7.72 -9.19 -2.82
C LEU A 51 -6.92 -9.73 -1.63
N GLY A 52 -5.61 -9.94 -1.80
CA GLY A 52 -4.69 -10.29 -0.72
C GLY A 52 -4.67 -9.22 0.37
N ALA A 53 -4.43 -7.96 -0.01
CA ALA A 53 -4.45 -6.81 0.89
C ALA A 53 -5.80 -6.66 1.62
N MET A 54 -6.92 -6.90 0.91
CA MET A 54 -8.26 -6.81 1.50
C MET A 54 -8.48 -7.88 2.55
N ARG A 55 -8.04 -9.10 2.26
CA ARG A 55 -8.11 -10.20 3.22
C ARG A 55 -7.26 -9.91 4.46
N GLU A 56 -6.05 -9.39 4.30
CA GLU A 56 -5.18 -9.07 5.43
C GLU A 56 -5.76 -7.93 6.29
N LEU A 57 -6.23 -6.86 5.67
CA LEU A 57 -6.85 -5.73 6.36
C LEU A 57 -8.12 -6.18 7.12
N GLN A 58 -8.98 -6.97 6.49
CA GLN A 58 -10.16 -7.56 7.13
C GLN A 58 -9.83 -8.58 8.23
N ALA A 59 -8.70 -9.28 8.12
CA ALA A 59 -8.23 -10.19 9.15
C ALA A 59 -7.73 -9.44 10.38
N ALA A 60 -6.95 -8.37 10.18
CA ALA A 60 -6.48 -7.49 11.25
C ALA A 60 -7.65 -6.87 12.03
N VAL A 61 -8.64 -6.33 11.31
CA VAL A 61 -9.81 -5.68 11.92
C VAL A 61 -10.73 -6.68 12.64
N ALA A 62 -10.96 -7.87 12.08
CA ALA A 62 -11.82 -8.85 12.76
C ALA A 62 -11.20 -9.44 14.04
N LYS A 63 -9.89 -9.23 14.25
CA LYS A 63 -9.23 -9.60 15.50
C LYS A 63 -9.54 -8.58 16.60
N SER A 64 -9.84 -7.32 16.25
CA SER A 64 -10.22 -6.26 17.20
C SER A 64 -11.74 -6.16 17.43
N GLU A 65 -12.55 -6.44 16.41
CA GLU A 65 -14.02 -6.35 16.45
C GLU A 65 -14.62 -7.68 15.95
N ARG A 66 -15.69 -8.21 16.57
CA ARG A 66 -16.39 -9.47 16.17
C ARG A 66 -17.10 -9.30 14.81
N MET A 67 -16.32 -9.24 13.72
CA MET A 67 -16.74 -8.69 12.43
C MET A 67 -16.81 -9.76 11.35
N ASN A 68 -17.92 -10.51 11.31
CA ASN A 68 -18.11 -11.58 10.32
C ASN A 68 -18.89 -11.12 9.07
N GLY A 69 -19.72 -10.09 9.15
CA GLY A 69 -20.65 -9.73 8.07
C GLY A 69 -20.07 -8.90 6.93
N ALA A 70 -19.24 -7.93 7.26
CA ALA A 70 -18.84 -6.91 6.30
C ALA A 70 -17.70 -7.37 5.36
N ARG A 71 -17.07 -8.52 5.65
CA ARG A 71 -16.01 -9.11 4.82
C ARG A 71 -16.46 -9.41 3.39
N ILE A 72 -17.66 -9.97 3.25
CA ILE A 72 -18.25 -10.37 1.97
C ILE A 72 -18.45 -9.14 1.06
N ILE A 73 -18.78 -7.98 1.64
CA ILE A 73 -19.08 -6.75 0.91
C ILE A 73 -17.86 -6.28 0.12
N GLY A 74 -16.70 -6.21 0.76
CA GLY A 74 -15.47 -5.76 0.10
C GLY A 74 -14.93 -6.71 -0.96
N VAL A 75 -15.14 -8.02 -0.78
CA VAL A 75 -14.72 -9.06 -1.73
C VAL A 75 -15.56 -9.00 -3.02
N ILE A 76 -16.79 -8.50 -2.98
CA ILE A 76 -17.65 -8.33 -4.16
C ILE A 76 -17.47 -6.94 -4.78
N ALA A 77 -17.38 -5.90 -3.94
CA ALA A 77 -17.26 -4.52 -4.40
C ALA A 77 -15.96 -4.26 -5.16
N TYR A 78 -14.81 -4.74 -4.67
CA TYR A 78 -13.53 -4.47 -5.34
C TYR A 78 -13.43 -5.06 -6.76
N PRO A 79 -13.76 -6.35 -7.01
CA PRO A 79 -13.73 -6.91 -8.37
C PRO A 79 -14.64 -6.18 -9.36
N SER A 80 -15.75 -5.61 -8.90
CA SER A 80 -16.66 -4.83 -9.76
C SER A 80 -16.05 -3.50 -10.21
N ILE A 81 -15.34 -2.81 -9.32
CA ILE A 81 -14.59 -1.57 -9.62
C ILE A 81 -13.43 -1.89 -10.55
N PHE A 82 -12.71 -2.96 -10.23
CA PHE A 82 -11.62 -3.47 -11.04
C PHE A 82 -12.09 -3.75 -12.48
N TRP A 83 -13.24 -4.42 -12.62
CA TRP A 83 -13.86 -4.68 -13.92
C TRP A 83 -14.25 -3.38 -14.65
N ALA A 84 -14.84 -2.41 -13.95
CA ALA A 84 -15.20 -1.12 -14.54
C ALA A 84 -13.98 -0.36 -15.06
N VAL A 85 -12.90 -0.29 -14.29
CA VAL A 85 -11.62 0.33 -14.69
C VAL A 85 -11.00 -0.42 -15.85
N TRP A 86 -11.01 -1.75 -15.82
CA TRP A 86 -10.49 -2.59 -16.89
C TRP A 86 -11.19 -2.35 -18.23
N HIS A 87 -12.50 -2.14 -18.22
CA HIS A 87 -13.28 -1.82 -19.42
C HIS A 87 -13.22 -0.34 -19.82
N GLY A 88 -12.43 0.49 -19.13
CA GLY A 88 -12.31 1.91 -19.42
C GLY A 88 -13.58 2.70 -19.16
N LEU A 89 -14.45 2.22 -18.25
CA LEU A 89 -15.63 2.96 -17.82
C LEU A 89 -15.20 4.21 -17.04
N SER A 90 -16.07 5.22 -17.00
CA SER A 90 -15.75 6.47 -16.33
C SER A 90 -15.45 6.22 -14.84
N PRO A 91 -14.49 6.95 -14.24
CA PRO A 91 -14.22 6.85 -12.80
C PRO A 91 -15.47 7.09 -11.94
N ASN A 92 -16.35 7.99 -12.39
CA ASN A 92 -17.64 8.27 -11.74
C ASN A 92 -18.53 7.02 -11.74
N PHE A 93 -18.63 6.31 -12.87
CA PHE A 93 -19.40 5.07 -12.94
C PHE A 93 -18.83 3.99 -12.02
N ALA A 94 -17.50 3.84 -11.96
CA ALA A 94 -16.86 2.89 -11.05
C ALA A 94 -17.13 3.21 -9.58
N PHE A 95 -17.14 4.50 -9.21
CA PHE A 95 -17.47 4.97 -7.87
C PHE A 95 -18.96 4.75 -7.54
N GLU A 96 -19.87 5.10 -8.44
CA GLU A 96 -21.31 4.86 -8.30
C GLU A 96 -21.61 3.37 -8.15
N LEU A 97 -20.97 2.51 -8.95
CA LEU A 97 -21.10 1.06 -8.87
C LEU A 97 -20.62 0.53 -7.51
N MET A 98 -19.50 1.03 -6.98
CA MET A 98 -19.02 0.67 -5.65
C MET A 98 -20.05 1.03 -4.57
N VAL A 99 -20.53 2.27 -4.57
CA VAL A 99 -21.49 2.75 -3.57
C VAL A 99 -22.80 1.96 -3.68
N GLY A 100 -23.29 1.71 -4.89
CA GLY A 100 -24.49 0.92 -5.16
C GLY A 100 -24.37 -0.51 -4.65
N LEU A 101 -23.26 -1.21 -4.96
CA LEU A 101 -23.02 -2.57 -4.50
C LEU A 101 -22.78 -2.65 -2.98
N PHE A 102 -22.10 -1.66 -2.41
CA PHE A 102 -21.94 -1.54 -0.97
C PHE A 102 -23.32 -1.40 -0.30
N ALA A 103 -24.15 -0.47 -0.76
CA ALA A 103 -25.51 -0.27 -0.24
C ALA A 103 -26.36 -1.53 -0.38
N LEU A 104 -26.32 -2.19 -1.55
CA LEU A 104 -27.02 -3.45 -1.80
C LEU A 104 -26.59 -4.53 -0.81
N ALA A 105 -25.28 -4.69 -0.61
CA ALA A 105 -24.76 -5.70 0.31
C ALA A 105 -25.16 -5.41 1.76
N VAL A 106 -25.23 -4.14 2.18
CA VAL A 106 -25.77 -3.76 3.49
C VAL A 106 -27.26 -4.08 3.61
N LEU A 107 -28.07 -3.83 2.58
CA LEU A 107 -29.50 -4.11 2.61
C LEU A 107 -29.80 -5.63 2.69
N PHE A 108 -29.11 -6.44 1.89
CA PHE A 108 -29.34 -7.88 1.82
C PHE A 108 -28.69 -8.66 2.97
N PHE A 109 -27.45 -8.32 3.33
CA PHE A 109 -26.68 -9.08 4.32
C PHE A 109 -26.67 -8.41 5.71
N GLY A 110 -27.12 -7.15 5.83
CA GLY A 110 -27.07 -6.40 7.08
C GLY A 110 -27.86 -7.02 8.21
N ARG A 111 -29.06 -7.55 7.91
CA ARG A 111 -29.89 -8.25 8.88
C ARG A 111 -29.32 -9.61 9.27
N ALA A 112 -28.78 -10.36 8.31
CA ALA A 112 -28.25 -11.70 8.53
C ALA A 112 -26.94 -11.70 9.34
N THR A 113 -26.16 -10.63 9.25
CA THR A 113 -24.78 -10.62 9.75
C THR A 113 -24.54 -9.74 10.98
N ARG A 114 -25.60 -9.19 11.59
CA ARG A 114 -25.55 -8.28 12.75
C ARG A 114 -24.52 -7.15 12.53
N LEU A 115 -24.63 -6.44 11.41
CA LEU A 115 -23.69 -5.37 11.08
C LEU A 115 -23.75 -4.24 12.10
N THR A 116 -22.60 -3.87 12.64
CA THR A 116 -22.43 -2.69 13.48
C THR A 116 -21.97 -1.50 12.62
N LEU A 117 -22.26 -0.27 13.05
CA LEU A 117 -21.78 0.93 12.34
C LEU A 117 -20.25 0.97 12.17
N PRO A 118 -19.43 0.64 13.20
CA PRO A 118 -17.98 0.55 13.03
C PRO A 118 -17.56 -0.45 11.96
N SER A 119 -18.24 -1.60 11.89
CA SER A 119 -17.96 -2.64 10.89
C SER A 119 -18.22 -2.19 9.46
N LEU A 120 -19.31 -1.46 9.26
CA LEU A 120 -19.63 -0.85 7.98
C LEU A 120 -18.62 0.22 7.59
N ALA A 121 -18.29 1.11 8.51
CA ALA A 121 -17.34 2.20 8.27
C ALA A 121 -15.95 1.65 7.88
N ILE A 122 -15.43 0.69 8.63
CA ILE A 122 -14.12 0.10 8.34
C ILE A 122 -14.13 -0.66 7.02
N THR A 123 -15.21 -1.38 6.69
CA THR A 123 -15.31 -2.10 5.42
C THR A 123 -15.41 -1.16 4.23
N LEU A 124 -16.15 -0.06 4.36
CA LEU A 124 -16.23 0.96 3.33
C LEU A 124 -14.86 1.62 3.11
N LEU A 125 -14.19 2.02 4.19
CA LEU A 125 -12.85 2.60 4.13
C LEU A 125 -11.81 1.63 3.56
N ALA A 126 -11.84 0.36 3.97
CA ALA A 126 -10.98 -0.69 3.44
C ALA A 126 -11.22 -0.90 1.94
N THR A 127 -12.47 -0.93 1.51
CA THR A 127 -12.83 -1.08 0.09
C THR A 127 -12.36 0.13 -0.70
N LEU A 128 -12.60 1.35 -0.22
CA LEU A 128 -12.13 2.59 -0.85
C LEU A 128 -10.60 2.61 -0.97
N TYR A 129 -9.90 2.34 0.12
CA TYR A 129 -8.44 2.33 0.19
C TYR A 129 -7.84 1.33 -0.79
N ILE A 130 -8.37 0.10 -0.83
CA ILE A 130 -7.86 -0.95 -1.71
C ILE A 130 -8.28 -0.73 -3.16
N SER A 131 -9.42 -0.09 -3.40
CA SER A 131 -9.82 0.31 -4.74
C SER A 131 -8.83 1.28 -5.39
N LEU A 132 -8.00 1.98 -4.62
CA LEU A 132 -6.89 2.78 -5.15
C LEU A 132 -5.86 1.92 -5.91
N PHE A 133 -5.75 0.61 -5.65
CA PHE A 133 -4.92 -0.28 -6.47
C PHE A 133 -5.37 -0.33 -7.93
N SER A 134 -6.67 -0.10 -8.21
CA SER A 134 -7.16 -0.01 -9.59
C SER A 134 -6.57 1.19 -10.35
N LEU A 135 -6.13 2.25 -9.66
CA LEU A 135 -5.43 3.37 -10.27
C LEU A 135 -4.06 2.97 -10.82
N LEU A 136 -3.42 1.93 -10.26
CA LEU A 136 -2.16 1.40 -10.82
C LEU A 136 -2.39 0.78 -12.19
N LEU A 137 -3.52 0.10 -12.37
CA LEU A 137 -3.93 -0.44 -13.67
C LEU A 137 -4.23 0.71 -14.66
N ALA A 138 -5.03 1.69 -14.25
CA ALA A 138 -5.34 2.85 -15.08
C ALA A 138 -4.08 3.62 -15.49
N LEU A 139 -3.18 3.89 -14.53
CA LEU A 139 -1.91 4.57 -14.77
C LEU A 139 -1.05 3.81 -15.77
N ARG A 140 -0.95 2.48 -15.63
CA ARG A 140 -0.21 1.64 -16.57
C ARG A 140 -0.79 1.66 -17.99
N MET A 141 -2.10 1.82 -18.14
CA MET A 141 -2.74 1.90 -19.47
C MET A 141 -2.45 3.23 -20.18
N ILE A 142 -2.23 4.32 -19.43
CA ILE A 142 -1.98 5.65 -19.97
C ILE A 142 -0.46 5.93 -20.07
N HIS A 143 0.27 5.69 -18.99
CA HIS A 143 1.69 6.02 -18.81
C HIS A 143 2.43 4.94 -17.97
N ALA A 144 2.90 3.89 -18.64
CA ALA A 144 3.65 2.82 -17.98
C ALA A 144 4.99 3.30 -17.38
N ASP A 145 5.65 4.26 -18.04
CA ASP A 145 6.85 4.98 -17.61
C ASP A 145 6.67 5.66 -16.25
N VAL A 146 5.54 6.34 -16.03
CA VAL A 146 5.20 6.98 -14.74
C VAL A 146 5.09 5.93 -13.63
N LEU A 147 4.56 4.75 -13.93
CA LEU A 147 4.47 3.65 -12.98
C LEU A 147 5.84 3.06 -12.61
N TYR A 148 6.79 2.97 -13.56
CA TYR A 148 8.17 2.60 -13.27
C TYR A 148 8.86 3.62 -12.35
N ILE A 149 8.72 4.91 -12.66
CA ILE A 149 9.27 6.00 -11.86
C ILE A 149 8.76 5.90 -10.43
N MET A 150 7.44 5.73 -10.25
CA MET A 150 6.84 5.58 -8.93
C MET A 150 7.39 4.36 -8.18
N LEU A 151 7.40 3.19 -8.81
CA LEU A 151 7.84 1.94 -8.17
C LEU A 151 9.28 2.01 -7.67
N PHE A 152 10.21 2.42 -8.54
CA PHE A 152 11.62 2.51 -8.17
C PHE A 152 11.90 3.62 -7.16
N SER A 153 11.16 4.73 -7.22
CA SER A 153 11.33 5.83 -6.27
C SER A 153 10.84 5.46 -4.87
N VAL A 154 9.73 4.71 -4.76
CA VAL A 154 9.27 4.16 -3.47
C VAL A 154 10.30 3.18 -2.92
N TRP A 155 10.78 2.22 -3.73
CA TRP A 155 11.80 1.26 -3.28
C TRP A 155 13.11 1.94 -2.86
N ALA A 156 13.54 2.96 -3.59
CA ALA A 156 14.71 3.76 -3.25
C ALA A 156 14.48 4.55 -1.95
N SER A 157 13.31 5.15 -1.79
CA SER A 157 12.90 5.86 -0.58
C SER A 157 12.96 4.96 0.64
N ASP A 158 12.33 3.78 0.59
CA ASP A 158 12.28 2.86 1.72
C ASP A 158 13.68 2.35 2.10
N THR A 159 14.49 2.03 1.09
CA THR A 159 15.87 1.60 1.28
C THR A 159 16.70 2.71 1.92
N ALA A 160 16.65 3.92 1.39
CA ALA A 160 17.42 5.06 1.91
C ALA A 160 16.90 5.53 3.27
N ALA A 161 15.60 5.46 3.53
CA ALA A 161 15.03 5.79 4.83
C ALA A 161 15.44 4.78 5.90
N TYR A 162 15.48 3.49 5.57
CA TYR A 162 15.96 2.44 6.47
C TYR A 162 17.44 2.62 6.81
N TYR A 163 18.32 2.71 5.80
CA TYR A 163 19.76 2.82 6.04
C TYR A 163 20.16 4.20 6.59
N GLY A 164 19.54 5.27 6.10
CA GLY A 164 19.74 6.63 6.58
C GLY A 164 19.25 6.79 8.02
N GLY A 165 18.06 6.28 8.34
CA GLY A 165 17.53 6.28 9.70
C GLY A 165 18.36 5.43 10.65
N ARG A 166 18.92 4.30 10.20
CA ARG A 166 19.82 3.48 11.02
C ARG A 166 21.18 4.13 11.30
N LYS A 167 21.73 4.88 10.34
CA LYS A 167 23.06 5.48 10.44
C LYS A 167 23.05 6.87 11.09
N PHE A 168 22.03 7.67 10.79
CA PHE A 168 21.93 9.08 11.17
C PHE A 168 20.73 9.40 12.06
N GLY A 169 19.86 8.42 12.35
CA GLY A 169 18.63 8.65 13.09
C GLY A 169 18.90 9.01 14.55
N MET A 170 18.63 10.27 14.88
CA MET A 170 18.70 10.79 16.25
C MET A 170 17.30 11.14 16.75
N THR A 171 16.43 11.62 15.86
CA THR A 171 15.12 12.17 16.22
C THR A 171 14.00 11.27 15.71
N ARG A 172 13.16 10.76 16.62
CA ARG A 172 12.00 9.94 16.24
C ARG A 172 10.98 10.76 15.47
N LEU A 173 10.41 10.16 14.43
CA LEU A 173 9.41 10.78 13.57
C LEU A 173 8.03 10.85 14.26
N SER A 174 7.63 9.77 14.92
CA SER A 174 6.31 9.67 15.56
C SER A 174 6.36 8.71 16.76
N PRO A 175 5.58 8.98 17.83
CA PRO A 175 5.41 8.02 18.93
C PRO A 175 4.71 6.72 18.49
N LEU A 176 3.93 6.75 17.40
CA LEU A 176 3.21 5.59 16.86
C LEU A 176 4.16 4.60 16.16
N SER A 177 5.25 5.10 15.58
CA SER A 177 6.22 4.26 14.87
C SER A 177 7.64 4.46 15.43
N PRO A 178 7.99 3.76 16.53
CA PRO A 178 9.23 4.00 17.28
C PRO A 178 10.52 3.72 16.49
N GLY A 179 10.43 3.04 15.35
CA GLY A 179 11.57 2.74 14.47
C GLY A 179 11.83 3.80 13.40
N LYS A 180 10.95 4.79 13.22
CA LYS A 180 11.08 5.82 12.18
C LYS A 180 11.72 7.09 12.71
N THR A 181 12.58 7.70 11.91
CA THR A 181 13.32 8.93 12.26
C THR A 181 13.15 10.01 11.21
N TRP A 182 13.25 11.28 11.64
CA TRP A 182 13.20 12.43 10.73
C TRP A 182 14.36 12.40 9.74
N GLU A 183 15.56 12.03 10.18
CA GLU A 183 16.74 11.93 9.32
C GLU A 183 16.58 10.81 8.28
N GLY A 184 15.94 9.71 8.66
CA GLY A 184 15.54 8.65 7.73
C GLY A 184 14.55 9.15 6.68
N MET A 185 13.51 9.88 7.09
CA MET A 185 12.54 10.47 6.18
C MET A 185 13.20 11.41 5.15
N VAL A 186 14.15 12.25 5.59
CA VAL A 186 14.90 13.14 4.69
C VAL A 186 15.77 12.35 3.70
N CYS A 187 16.46 11.31 4.17
CA CYS A 187 17.25 10.43 3.30
C CYS A 187 16.36 9.72 2.25
N GLY A 188 15.21 9.19 2.68
CA GLY A 188 14.23 8.55 1.79
C GLY A 188 13.68 9.51 0.76
N GLY A 189 13.26 10.71 1.18
CA GLY A 189 12.74 11.74 0.29
C GLY A 189 13.77 12.22 -0.74
N PHE A 190 15.02 12.42 -0.32
CA PHE A 190 16.10 12.74 -1.24
C PHE A 190 16.32 11.64 -2.28
N ALA A 191 16.34 10.37 -1.84
CA ALA A 191 16.49 9.23 -2.76
C ALA A 191 15.33 9.11 -3.75
N ALA A 192 14.07 9.31 -3.30
CA ALA A 192 12.91 9.33 -4.18
C ALA A 192 13.04 10.41 -5.28
N ILE A 193 13.41 11.64 -4.91
CA ILE A 193 13.57 12.75 -5.86
C ILE A 193 14.67 12.45 -6.88
N VAL A 194 15.83 12.00 -6.42
CA VAL A 194 16.98 11.72 -7.29
C VAL A 194 16.66 10.59 -8.27
N VAL A 195 16.12 9.48 -7.78
CA VAL A 195 15.76 8.33 -8.63
C VAL A 195 14.65 8.72 -9.62
N ALA A 196 13.62 9.43 -9.17
CA ALA A 196 12.54 9.87 -10.04
C ALA A 196 13.03 10.81 -11.16
N MET A 197 13.93 11.74 -10.82
CA MET A 197 14.53 12.66 -11.79
C MET A 197 15.33 11.92 -12.87
N PHE A 198 16.20 10.97 -12.49
CA PHE A 198 17.01 10.22 -13.44
C PHE A 198 16.17 9.29 -14.32
N LEU A 199 15.14 8.64 -13.76
CA LEU A 199 14.24 7.79 -14.52
C LEU A 199 13.36 8.59 -15.47
N ALA A 200 12.86 9.76 -15.05
CA ALA A 200 12.13 10.68 -15.93
C ALA A 200 13.01 11.09 -17.12
N GLN A 201 14.24 11.54 -16.85
CA GLN A 201 15.16 11.94 -17.91
C GLN A 201 15.50 10.78 -18.86
N GLY A 202 15.77 9.59 -18.33
CA GLY A 202 16.05 8.38 -19.12
C GLY A 202 14.86 7.88 -19.94
N GLY A 203 13.62 8.15 -19.48
CA GLY A 203 12.38 7.83 -20.17
C GLY A 203 11.92 8.91 -21.17
N GLY A 204 12.68 9.99 -21.35
CA GLY A 204 12.32 11.10 -22.24
C GLY A 204 11.33 12.11 -21.65
N LEU A 205 11.03 12.02 -20.36
CA LEU A 205 10.23 12.99 -19.63
C LEU A 205 11.10 14.15 -19.11
N PRO A 206 10.54 15.37 -18.99
CA PRO A 206 11.23 16.49 -18.37
C PRO A 206 11.68 16.15 -16.93
N PRO A 207 12.93 16.45 -16.53
CA PRO A 207 13.42 16.18 -15.17
C PRO A 207 12.55 16.80 -14.07
N ILE A 208 11.92 17.95 -14.35
CA ILE A 208 10.99 18.62 -13.43
C ILE A 208 9.76 17.77 -13.09
N MET A 209 9.28 16.94 -14.03
CA MET A 209 8.20 15.99 -13.74
C MET A 209 8.68 14.91 -12.77
N GLY A 210 9.88 14.37 -12.98
CA GLY A 210 10.51 13.41 -12.06
C GLY A 210 10.71 13.99 -10.65
N ILE A 211 11.22 15.21 -10.54
CA ILE A 211 11.38 15.90 -9.25
C ILE A 211 10.02 16.07 -8.55
N SER A 212 9.00 16.51 -9.29
CA SER A 212 7.64 16.68 -8.76
C SER A 212 7.07 15.35 -8.24
N MET A 213 7.22 14.27 -9.00
CA MET A 213 6.78 12.93 -8.60
C MET A 213 7.53 12.43 -7.37
N GLY A 214 8.86 12.58 -7.34
CA GLY A 214 9.67 12.17 -6.20
C GLY A 214 9.33 12.96 -4.93
N ALA A 215 9.02 14.25 -5.05
CA ALA A 215 8.56 15.08 -3.94
C ALA A 215 7.19 14.62 -3.40
N ILE A 216 6.25 14.27 -4.28
CA ILE A 216 4.96 13.68 -3.89
C ILE A 216 5.22 12.38 -3.12
N ILE A 217 6.05 11.48 -3.64
CA ILE A 217 6.38 10.21 -2.98
C ILE A 217 7.03 10.44 -1.61
N ALA A 218 7.98 11.37 -1.52
CA ALA A 218 8.65 11.73 -0.26
C ALA A 218 7.68 12.18 0.83
N ILE A 219 6.57 12.83 0.46
CA ILE A 219 5.54 13.28 1.39
C ILE A 219 4.62 12.10 1.74
N PHE A 220 4.06 11.41 0.75
CA PHE A 220 2.98 10.43 0.97
C PHE A 220 3.44 9.05 1.44
N ALA A 221 4.63 8.58 1.05
CA ALA A 221 5.13 7.27 1.46
C ALA A 221 5.26 7.14 2.99
N PRO A 222 5.81 8.13 3.72
CA PRO A 222 5.84 8.08 5.19
C PRO A 222 4.45 8.05 5.84
N PHE A 223 3.44 8.73 5.27
CA PHE A 223 2.07 8.72 5.81
C PHE A 223 1.42 7.35 5.73
N GLY A 224 1.61 6.62 4.62
CA GLY A 224 1.07 5.26 4.46
C GLY A 224 1.56 4.32 5.56
N ASP A 225 2.87 4.30 5.79
CA ASP A 225 3.47 3.49 6.84
C ASP A 225 3.07 3.92 8.26
N LEU A 226 2.81 5.22 8.48
CA LEU A 226 2.32 5.71 9.78
C LEU A 226 0.86 5.33 10.01
N ALA A 227 0.06 5.22 8.95
CA ALA A 227 -1.31 4.72 9.04
C ALA A 227 -1.37 3.21 9.33
N GLU A 228 -0.30 2.45 9.01
CA GLU A 228 -0.17 1.03 9.35
C GLU A 228 0.33 0.78 10.79
N SER A 229 1.12 1.69 11.36
CA SER A 229 1.81 1.55 12.66
C SER A 229 0.88 1.78 13.86
#